data_AF-A0A158RA00-F1
#
_entry.id   AF-A0A158RA00-F1
#
_cell.length_a   1.000
_cell.length_b   1.000
_cell.length_c   1.000
_cell.angle_alpha   90.00
_cell.angle_beta   90.00
_cell.angle_gamma   90.00
#
_symmetry.space_group_name_H-M   'P 1'
#
loop_
_entity.id
_entity.type
_entity.pdbx_description
1 polymer ?
#
loop_
_entity_poly.entity_id
_entity_poly.type
_entity_poly.pdbx_seq_one_letter_code
_entity_poly.pdbx_strand_id
1 'polypeptide(L)'
;MIMKRRRPIKKIDGTFNYNPDVYCDKYDENSGTCPDGDDCPYAHRNAGDTERRYHPRYFKTGNCIYETTETGACVKNGLHCAFAHGPDDLRLPVYDIREVQDASSSKVTVNLPASLEKERVLSEDPTWNDMLHVMARYKTESCRKPPRMCRQGYSCPYYHNGKDKRRMPERYFYRSTPCPAVRPADEWLDSALCDAGDACTFCHTRTEQQFHPEVRSLPLFHHGPVTVS
;
A
#
# COMPACT_ATOMS: atom_id res chain seq x y z
N MET A 1 -23.64 17.08 -5.54
CA MET A 1 -22.56 18.07 -5.71
C MET A 1 -21.27 17.31 -5.99
N ILE A 2 -20.60 17.58 -7.11
CA ILE A 2 -19.31 16.97 -7.42
C ILE A 2 -18.28 17.64 -6.51
N MET A 3 -17.79 16.92 -5.49
CA MET A 3 -16.70 17.41 -4.65
C MET A 3 -15.44 17.52 -5.52
N LYS A 4 -15.03 18.77 -5.79
CA LYS A 4 -13.98 19.11 -6.76
C LYS A 4 -12.62 18.73 -6.17
N ARG A 5 -11.92 17.78 -6.83
CA ARG A 5 -10.50 17.50 -6.58
C ARG A 5 -9.65 18.56 -7.26
N ARG A 6 -8.68 19.16 -6.56
CA ARG A 6 -7.70 20.04 -7.20
C ARG A 6 -6.69 19.23 -8.01
N ARG A 7 -6.40 19.70 -9.22
CA ARG A 7 -5.38 19.08 -10.06
C ARG A 7 -4.00 19.38 -9.44
N PRO A 8 -3.17 18.35 -9.22
CA PRO A 8 -1.79 18.55 -8.83
C PRO A 8 -0.98 19.11 -10.00
N ILE A 9 -0.26 20.19 -9.76
CA ILE A 9 0.55 20.91 -10.73
C ILE A 9 1.96 21.00 -10.18
N LYS A 10 2.93 20.40 -10.89
CA LYS A 10 4.35 20.60 -10.61
C LYS A 10 4.78 21.91 -11.26
N LYS A 11 5.21 22.86 -10.44
CA LYS A 11 5.72 24.17 -10.87
C LYS A 11 7.11 24.02 -11.47
N ILE A 12 7.56 25.07 -12.16
CA ILE A 12 8.89 25.14 -12.79
C ILE A 12 10.01 25.02 -11.74
N ASP A 13 9.78 25.54 -10.52
CA ASP A 13 10.70 25.42 -9.39
C ASP A 13 10.79 23.99 -8.80
N GLY A 14 10.02 23.03 -9.33
CA GLY A 14 10.01 21.65 -8.89
C GLY A 14 9.10 21.34 -7.70
N THR A 15 8.41 22.35 -7.15
CA THR A 15 7.41 22.16 -6.09
C THR A 15 6.02 21.85 -6.64
N PHE A 16 5.17 21.20 -5.84
CA PHE A 16 3.75 21.06 -6.16
C PHE A 16 2.91 22.20 -5.58
N ASN A 17 1.78 22.50 -6.24
CA ASN A 17 0.80 23.47 -5.76
C ASN A 17 0.20 23.11 -4.39
N TYR A 18 0.14 21.83 -4.04
CA TYR A 18 -0.13 21.38 -2.68
C TYR A 18 0.75 20.19 -2.31
N ASN A 19 1.06 20.06 -1.03
CA ASN A 19 1.76 18.92 -0.48
C ASN A 19 0.79 17.73 -0.36
N PRO A 20 1.09 16.57 -0.99
CA PRO A 20 0.19 15.42 -0.98
C PRO A 20 0.20 14.61 0.32
N ASP A 21 1.07 14.95 1.27
CA ASP A 21 1.29 14.22 2.53
C ASP A 21 0.86 14.96 3.79
N VAL A 22 0.75 16.28 3.69
CA VAL A 22 0.23 17.11 4.76
C VAL A 22 -1.19 17.50 4.37
N TYR A 23 -2.15 17.09 5.19
CA TYR A 23 -3.55 17.47 5.01
C TYR A 23 -3.82 18.84 5.62
N CYS A 24 -4.66 19.63 4.95
CA CYS A 24 -5.17 20.89 5.48
C CYS A 24 -6.05 20.64 6.71
N ASP A 25 -5.85 21.41 7.76
CA ASP A 25 -6.63 21.41 9.00
C ASP A 25 -7.86 22.32 8.93
N LYS A 26 -7.90 23.25 7.96
CA LYS A 26 -9.02 24.18 7.72
C LYS A 26 -10.05 23.67 6.72
N TYR A 27 -9.79 22.52 6.07
CA TYR A 27 -10.72 21.95 5.10
C TYR A 27 -11.90 21.30 5.83
N ASP A 28 -13.11 21.76 5.55
CA ASP A 28 -14.33 21.16 6.05
C ASP A 28 -14.77 20.03 5.11
N GLU A 29 -14.70 18.79 5.60
CA GLU A 29 -15.06 17.58 4.85
C GLU A 29 -16.57 17.50 4.55
N ASN A 30 -17.41 18.11 5.39
CA ASN A 30 -18.87 18.08 5.24
C ASN A 30 -19.34 19.04 4.16
N SER A 31 -18.84 20.28 4.17
CA SER A 31 -19.16 21.26 3.11
C SER A 31 -18.29 21.09 1.87
N GLY A 32 -17.14 20.45 2.00
CA GLY A 32 -16.15 20.29 0.94
C GLY A 32 -15.40 21.58 0.63
N THR A 33 -15.31 22.52 1.58
CA THR A 33 -14.75 23.86 1.38
C THR A 33 -13.50 24.13 2.22
N CYS A 34 -12.60 24.96 1.70
CA CYS A 34 -11.42 25.48 2.40
C CYS A 34 -11.43 27.00 2.30
N PRO A 35 -11.13 27.75 3.38
CA PRO A 35 -10.93 29.19 3.32
C PRO A 35 -9.82 29.60 2.33
N ASP A 36 -8.79 28.75 2.21
CA ASP A 36 -7.66 28.95 1.30
C ASP A 36 -7.96 28.44 -0.13
N GLY A 37 -9.15 27.87 -0.36
CA GLY A 37 -9.67 27.50 -1.69
C GLY A 37 -8.74 26.63 -2.53
N ASP A 38 -8.63 26.95 -3.81
CA ASP A 38 -7.77 26.22 -4.75
C ASP A 38 -6.26 26.45 -4.48
N ASP A 39 -5.91 27.52 -3.77
CA ASP A 39 -4.53 27.92 -3.45
C ASP A 39 -3.98 27.29 -2.15
N CYS A 40 -4.77 26.49 -1.44
CA CYS A 40 -4.32 25.84 -0.22
C CYS A 40 -3.07 24.96 -0.47
N PRO A 41 -1.96 25.14 0.26
CA PRO A 41 -0.71 24.41 0.01
C PRO A 41 -0.71 22.97 0.54
N TYR A 42 -1.83 22.49 1.09
CA TYR A 42 -1.98 21.19 1.73
C TYR A 42 -3.11 20.39 1.08
N ALA A 43 -3.03 19.06 1.11
CA ALA A 43 -4.07 18.19 0.54
C ALA A 43 -5.39 18.32 1.31
N HIS A 44 -6.52 18.33 0.60
CA HIS A 44 -7.85 18.27 1.18
C HIS A 44 -8.34 16.83 1.31
N ARG A 45 -8.90 16.47 2.47
CA ARG A 45 -9.55 15.17 2.72
C ARG A 45 -10.94 15.11 2.09
N ASN A 46 -11.01 15.29 0.77
CA ASN A 46 -12.28 15.24 0.07
C ASN A 46 -12.87 13.82 0.03
N ALA A 47 -14.14 13.70 -0.39
CA ALA A 47 -14.80 12.40 -0.50
C ALA A 47 -13.94 11.40 -1.27
N GLY A 48 -13.58 10.32 -0.58
CA GLY A 48 -12.70 9.29 -1.13
C GLY A 48 -11.26 9.74 -1.32
N ASP A 49 -10.71 10.69 -0.56
CA ASP A 49 -9.27 11.04 -0.50
C ASP A 49 -8.58 11.17 -1.88
N THR A 50 -9.27 11.82 -2.82
CA THR A 50 -8.88 11.82 -4.22
C THR A 50 -7.70 12.74 -4.50
N GLU A 51 -7.53 13.85 -3.76
CA GLU A 51 -6.37 14.75 -3.97
C GLU A 51 -5.06 14.01 -3.74
N ARG A 52 -4.96 13.24 -2.66
CA ARG A 52 -3.79 12.41 -2.39
C ARG A 52 -3.69 11.25 -3.36
N ARG A 53 -4.77 10.46 -3.51
CA ARG A 53 -4.71 9.19 -4.25
C ARG A 53 -4.36 9.38 -5.73
N TYR A 54 -4.80 10.47 -6.34
CA TYR A 54 -4.51 10.79 -7.74
C TYR A 54 -3.36 11.79 -7.91
N HIS A 55 -2.59 12.06 -6.85
CA HIS A 55 -1.37 12.86 -6.95
C HIS A 55 -0.29 12.11 -7.74
N PRO A 56 0.52 12.74 -8.61
CA PRO A 56 1.66 12.12 -9.31
C PRO A 56 2.68 11.44 -8.39
N ARG A 57 2.65 11.76 -7.10
CA ARG A 57 3.45 11.10 -6.06
C ARG A 57 2.98 9.67 -5.76
N TYR A 58 1.70 9.37 -5.99
CA TYR A 58 1.01 8.15 -5.55
C TYR A 58 0.23 7.42 -6.65
N PHE A 59 -0.27 8.15 -7.63
CA PHE A 59 -1.12 7.60 -8.68
C PHE A 59 -0.32 6.59 -9.51
N LYS A 60 -0.80 5.34 -9.49
CA LYS A 60 -0.23 4.21 -10.21
C LYS A 60 1.21 3.88 -9.81
N THR A 61 1.67 4.25 -8.61
CA THR A 61 3.04 3.95 -8.16
C THR A 61 3.16 2.61 -7.43
N GLY A 62 2.06 1.88 -7.32
CA GLY A 62 2.02 0.55 -6.71
C GLY A 62 0.93 -0.30 -7.35
N ASN A 63 1.12 -1.62 -7.33
CA ASN A 63 0.22 -2.57 -7.97
C ASN A 63 -1.11 -2.68 -7.21
N CYS A 64 -2.18 -2.87 -7.96
CA CYS A 64 -3.49 -3.16 -7.42
C CYS A 64 -3.53 -4.61 -6.93
N ILE A 65 -4.19 -4.83 -5.80
CA ILE A 65 -4.40 -6.19 -5.25
C ILE A 65 -5.63 -6.89 -5.85
N TYR A 66 -6.44 -6.14 -6.59
CA TYR A 66 -7.66 -6.62 -7.19
C TYR A 66 -7.39 -6.94 -8.66
N GLU A 67 -8.07 -7.96 -9.16
CA GLU A 67 -7.97 -8.36 -10.56
C GLU A 67 -8.58 -7.30 -11.49
N THR A 68 -8.29 -7.43 -12.78
CA THR A 68 -8.96 -6.70 -13.85
C THR A 68 -10.06 -7.54 -14.46
N THR A 69 -11.16 -6.91 -14.83
CA THR A 69 -12.17 -7.48 -15.71
C THR A 69 -11.59 -7.72 -17.10
N GLU A 70 -12.30 -8.47 -17.94
CA GLU A 70 -11.97 -8.69 -19.36
C GLU A 70 -11.83 -7.38 -20.15
N THR A 71 -12.51 -6.32 -19.69
CA THR A 71 -12.44 -4.96 -20.26
C THR A 71 -11.25 -4.13 -19.76
N GLY A 72 -10.37 -4.70 -18.92
CA GLY A 72 -9.19 -4.01 -18.37
C GLY A 72 -9.49 -3.08 -17.18
N ALA A 73 -10.71 -3.11 -16.62
CA ALA A 73 -11.09 -2.30 -15.46
C ALA A 73 -10.85 -3.05 -14.15
N CYS A 74 -10.50 -2.34 -13.07
CA CYS A 74 -10.41 -2.96 -11.74
C CYS A 74 -11.77 -3.52 -11.30
N VAL A 75 -11.82 -4.77 -10.82
CA VAL A 75 -13.08 -5.38 -10.34
C VAL A 75 -13.71 -4.61 -9.18
N LYS A 76 -12.90 -3.92 -8.37
CA LYS A 76 -13.38 -3.14 -7.21
C LYS A 76 -13.58 -1.65 -7.52
N ASN A 77 -12.61 -1.04 -8.19
CA ASN A 77 -12.53 0.42 -8.34
C ASN A 77 -12.79 0.89 -9.78
N GLY A 78 -13.14 -0.02 -10.69
CA GLY A 78 -13.39 0.27 -12.10
C GLY A 78 -12.17 0.83 -12.83
N LEU A 79 -12.44 1.56 -13.93
CA LEU A 79 -11.42 2.19 -14.78
C LEU A 79 -10.61 3.27 -14.06
N HIS A 80 -11.13 3.81 -12.96
CA HIS A 80 -10.50 4.89 -12.21
C HIS A 80 -9.63 4.37 -11.06
N CYS A 81 -9.33 3.07 -11.01
CA CYS A 81 -8.44 2.55 -9.98
C CYS A 81 -7.11 3.31 -9.95
N ALA A 82 -6.74 3.82 -8.78
CA ALA A 82 -5.51 4.59 -8.61
C ALA A 82 -4.24 3.72 -8.48
N PHE A 83 -4.39 2.40 -8.44
CA PHE A 83 -3.30 1.44 -8.42
C PHE A 83 -3.09 0.82 -9.81
N ALA A 84 -1.87 0.38 -10.07
CA ALA A 84 -1.48 -0.16 -11.36
C ALA A 84 -1.96 -1.60 -11.57
N HIS A 85 -2.52 -1.90 -12.74
CA HIS A 85 -3.00 -3.21 -13.14
C HIS A 85 -2.09 -3.91 -14.17
N GLY A 86 -0.79 -3.67 -14.06
CA GLY A 86 0.22 -4.26 -14.92
C GLY A 86 1.48 -3.38 -14.98
N PRO A 87 2.59 -3.88 -15.54
CA PRO A 87 3.81 -3.10 -15.69
C PRO A 87 3.61 -1.82 -16.53
N ASP A 88 2.80 -1.90 -17.58
CA ASP A 88 2.52 -0.77 -18.48
C ASP A 88 1.67 0.33 -17.82
N ASP A 89 0.93 -0.02 -16.76
CA ASP A 89 0.12 0.92 -15.98
C ASP A 89 0.90 1.48 -14.78
N LEU A 90 2.03 0.85 -14.40
CA LEU A 90 2.85 1.27 -13.26
C LEU A 90 3.70 2.50 -13.60
N ARG A 91 3.73 3.47 -12.68
CA ARG A 91 4.41 4.76 -12.84
C ARG A 91 5.44 4.97 -11.74
N LEU A 92 6.50 5.70 -12.06
CA LEU A 92 7.44 6.17 -11.03
C LEU A 92 6.81 7.31 -10.22
N PRO A 93 7.01 7.34 -8.90
CA PRO A 93 6.54 8.45 -8.08
C PRO A 93 7.26 9.74 -8.44
N VAL A 94 6.49 10.82 -8.64
CA VAL A 94 7.05 12.16 -8.85
C VAL A 94 7.21 12.86 -7.52
N TYR A 95 8.46 13.18 -7.16
CA TYR A 95 8.81 13.88 -5.92
C TYR A 95 8.78 15.40 -6.09
N ASP A 96 8.47 16.08 -4.98
CA ASP A 96 8.69 17.52 -4.81
C ASP A 96 10.18 17.76 -4.58
N ILE A 97 10.73 18.85 -5.12
CA ILE A 97 12.15 19.18 -4.99
C ILE A 97 12.62 19.26 -3.53
N ARG A 98 11.75 19.68 -2.62
CA ARG A 98 12.05 19.78 -1.17
C ARG A 98 12.33 18.41 -0.55
N GLU A 99 11.60 17.38 -1.01
CA GLU A 99 11.80 16.00 -0.53
C GLU A 99 13.09 15.37 -1.07
N VAL A 100 13.57 15.84 -2.22
CA VAL A 100 14.82 15.35 -2.84
C VAL A 100 16.04 15.96 -2.18
N GLN A 101 15.96 17.23 -1.77
CA GLN A 101 17.06 17.93 -1.10
C GLN A 101 17.33 17.37 0.30
N ASP A 102 16.28 17.04 1.06
CA ASP A 102 16.44 16.36 2.37
C ASP A 102 17.11 14.99 2.24
N ALA A 103 16.91 14.28 1.11
CA ALA A 103 17.56 13.01 0.84
C ALA A 103 19.04 13.15 0.46
N SER A 104 19.48 14.31 -0.05
CA SER A 104 20.85 14.52 -0.54
C SER A 104 21.92 14.77 0.54
N SER A 105 21.56 14.82 1.83
CA SER A 105 22.53 14.65 2.92
C SER A 105 23.01 13.19 3.06
N SER A 106 22.29 12.24 2.45
CA SER A 106 22.70 10.86 2.26
C SER A 106 23.01 10.66 0.77
N LYS A 107 24.24 10.27 0.40
CA LYS A 107 24.66 10.03 -0.98
C LYS A 107 23.65 9.13 -1.73
N VAL A 108 22.74 9.71 -2.49
CA VAL A 108 21.94 9.02 -3.51
C VAL A 108 22.10 9.81 -4.80
N THR A 109 23.02 9.33 -5.64
CA THR A 109 23.22 9.82 -7.00
C THR A 109 21.94 9.55 -7.80
N VAL A 110 21.22 10.62 -8.13
CA VAL A 110 20.10 10.57 -9.06
C VAL A 110 20.69 10.59 -10.47
N ASN A 111 20.76 9.43 -11.12
CA ASN A 111 20.85 9.31 -12.57
C ASN A 111 20.00 8.11 -13.01
N LEU A 112 18.91 8.42 -13.69
CA LEU A 112 18.05 7.52 -14.48
C LEU A 112 18.76 7.17 -15.81
N PRO A 113 18.35 6.20 -16.65
CA PRO A 113 17.74 4.87 -16.45
C PRO A 113 18.64 3.72 -16.98
N ALA A 114 18.47 2.51 -16.46
CA ALA A 114 18.60 1.27 -17.23
C ALA A 114 18.03 0.11 -16.40
N SER A 115 17.15 -0.66 -17.03
CA SER A 115 16.83 -2.07 -16.80
C SER A 115 17.31 -2.73 -15.48
N LEU A 116 16.34 -3.36 -14.81
CA LEU A 116 16.52 -4.44 -13.82
C LEU A 116 17.03 -4.05 -12.41
N GLU A 117 16.45 -4.75 -11.43
CA GLU A 117 16.98 -4.96 -10.08
C GLU A 117 16.89 -3.82 -9.05
N LYS A 118 15.66 -3.41 -8.70
CA LYS A 118 15.21 -3.44 -7.29
C LYS A 118 13.71 -3.18 -7.17
N GLU A 119 12.91 -4.10 -7.71
CA GLU A 119 11.70 -4.45 -6.97
C GLU A 119 12.12 -4.85 -5.55
N ARG A 120 11.31 -4.44 -4.57
CA ARG A 120 11.53 -4.57 -3.12
C ARG A 120 12.25 -3.38 -2.49
N VAL A 121 11.47 -2.32 -2.28
CA VAL A 121 11.57 -1.53 -1.05
C VAL A 121 11.11 -2.43 0.11
N LEU A 122 11.91 -3.46 0.41
CA LEU A 122 12.01 -3.98 1.76
C LEU A 122 12.81 -2.94 2.53
N SER A 123 12.44 -2.76 3.79
CA SER A 123 12.97 -1.74 4.70
C SER A 123 14.48 -1.54 4.61
N GLU A 124 14.96 -0.38 5.04
CA GLU A 124 16.39 -0.04 5.18
C GLU A 124 17.21 -1.10 5.96
N ASP A 125 16.55 -1.98 6.71
CA ASP A 125 17.11 -3.14 7.39
C ASP A 125 17.26 -4.37 6.44
N PRO A 126 18.50 -4.83 6.16
CA PRO A 126 18.80 -5.96 5.29
C PRO A 126 18.16 -7.29 5.70
N THR A 127 17.77 -7.48 6.97
CA THR A 127 17.15 -8.72 7.46
C THR A 127 15.84 -9.04 6.75
N TRP A 128 15.13 -8.02 6.28
CA TRP A 128 13.87 -8.20 5.54
C TRP A 128 14.07 -8.78 4.13
N ASN A 129 15.30 -8.85 3.63
CA ASN A 129 15.60 -9.55 2.38
C ASN A 129 15.63 -11.08 2.54
N ASP A 130 15.78 -11.58 3.78
CA ASP A 130 15.73 -13.02 4.07
C ASP A 130 14.28 -13.53 4.06
N MET A 131 13.99 -14.52 3.21
CA MET A 131 12.68 -15.14 3.11
C MET A 131 12.24 -15.80 4.41
N LEU A 132 13.16 -16.44 5.16
CA LEU A 132 12.81 -17.07 6.44
C LEU A 132 12.37 -16.01 7.45
N HIS A 133 13.10 -14.90 7.53
CA HIS A 133 12.72 -13.76 8.36
C HIS A 133 11.35 -13.18 7.97
N VAL A 134 11.10 -12.94 6.67
CA VAL A 134 9.80 -12.47 6.18
C VAL A 134 8.68 -13.45 6.58
N MET A 135 8.92 -14.76 6.45
CA MET A 135 7.95 -15.77 6.85
C MET A 135 7.67 -15.75 8.35
N ALA A 136 8.68 -15.55 9.18
CA ALA A 136 8.47 -15.53 10.62
C ALA A 136 7.84 -14.22 11.12
N ARG A 137 8.20 -13.07 10.54
CA ARG A 137 7.99 -11.75 11.17
C ARG A 137 7.09 -10.79 10.43
N TYR A 138 6.81 -11.00 9.14
CA TYR A 138 5.99 -10.07 8.36
C TYR A 138 4.60 -9.88 8.98
N LYS A 139 4.28 -8.62 9.26
CA LYS A 139 3.04 -8.10 9.86
C LYS A 139 2.68 -8.70 11.23
N THR A 140 3.68 -9.19 11.95
CA THR A 140 3.49 -9.72 13.32
C THR A 140 3.54 -8.64 14.41
N GLU A 141 4.10 -7.47 14.10
CA GLU A 141 4.24 -6.35 15.02
C GLU A 141 3.61 -5.08 14.44
N SER A 142 3.12 -4.20 15.33
CA SER A 142 2.50 -2.95 14.94
C SER A 142 3.55 -1.98 14.41
N CYS A 143 3.21 -1.25 13.35
CA CYS A 143 4.08 -0.23 12.80
C CYS A 143 4.33 0.88 13.82
N ARG A 144 5.60 1.09 14.18
CA ARG A 144 6.00 2.16 15.12
C ARG A 144 6.01 3.54 14.48
N LYS A 145 6.00 3.60 13.15
CA LYS A 145 5.85 4.89 12.44
C LYS A 145 4.43 5.39 12.69
N PRO A 146 4.25 6.67 13.02
CA PRO A 146 2.91 7.26 13.11
C PRO A 146 2.09 6.90 11.85
N PRO A 147 0.77 6.68 11.95
CA PRO A 147 -0.05 6.29 10.78
C PRO A 147 0.08 7.22 9.57
N ARG A 148 0.50 8.48 9.80
CA ARG A 148 0.75 9.48 8.76
C ARG A 148 2.14 9.39 8.09
N MET A 149 3.09 8.67 8.70
CA MET A 149 4.48 8.55 8.27
C MET A 149 4.84 7.18 7.70
N CYS A 150 4.05 6.13 7.96
CA CYS A 150 4.24 4.85 7.27
C CYS A 150 3.55 4.88 5.90
N ARG A 151 4.35 5.03 4.84
CA ARG A 151 3.88 5.15 3.46
C ARG A 151 4.06 3.86 2.65
N GLN A 152 4.57 2.80 3.29
CA GLN A 152 4.89 1.53 2.64
C GLN A 152 3.67 0.63 2.41
N GLY A 153 2.50 0.91 3.01
CA GLY A 153 1.28 0.14 2.75
C GLY A 153 1.47 -1.37 2.95
N TYR A 154 1.24 -2.15 1.89
CA TYR A 154 1.51 -3.60 1.87
C TYR A 154 3.00 -3.94 1.94
N SER A 155 3.88 -3.09 1.42
CA SER A 155 5.34 -3.26 1.53
C SER A 155 5.86 -2.97 2.94
N CYS A 156 5.01 -2.46 3.85
CA CYS A 156 5.41 -2.29 5.23
C CYS A 156 5.48 -3.67 5.91
N PRO A 157 6.63 -4.02 6.50
CA PRO A 157 6.77 -5.28 7.22
C PRO A 157 5.95 -5.34 8.53
N TYR A 158 5.34 -4.23 8.95
CA TYR A 158 4.55 -4.11 10.18
C TYR A 158 3.05 -3.94 9.86
N TYR A 159 2.19 -4.32 10.79
CA TYR A 159 0.74 -4.14 10.67
C TYR A 159 0.29 -2.76 11.16
N HIS A 160 -0.84 -2.27 10.65
CA HIS A 160 -1.41 -0.95 11.00
C HIS A 160 -2.79 -1.04 11.63
N ASN A 161 -3.50 -2.16 11.44
CA ASN A 161 -4.82 -2.42 12.00
C ASN A 161 -5.09 -3.93 12.11
N GLY A 162 -6.25 -4.31 12.65
CA GLY A 162 -6.63 -5.71 12.81
C GLY A 162 -6.75 -6.49 11.48
N LYS A 163 -7.05 -5.81 10.37
CA LYS A 163 -7.23 -6.47 9.05
C LYS A 163 -5.91 -6.83 8.38
N ASP A 164 -4.80 -6.23 8.78
CA ASP A 164 -3.45 -6.58 8.30
C ASP A 164 -2.55 -7.18 9.39
N LYS A 165 -3.05 -7.38 10.62
CA LYS A 165 -2.36 -8.12 11.68
C LYS A 165 -2.15 -9.59 11.24
N ARG A 166 -0.97 -10.12 11.53
CA ARG A 166 -0.65 -11.55 11.42
C ARG A 166 -0.20 -12.09 12.75
N ARG A 167 -0.88 -13.10 13.28
CA ARG A 167 -0.39 -13.84 14.46
C ARG A 167 0.89 -14.58 14.10
N MET A 168 1.87 -14.51 14.99
CA MET A 168 3.18 -15.12 14.79
C MET A 168 3.05 -16.66 14.81
N PRO A 169 3.45 -17.37 13.75
CA PRO A 169 3.27 -18.83 13.67
C PRO A 169 4.02 -19.60 14.76
N GLU A 170 5.13 -19.05 15.28
CA GLU A 170 5.89 -19.64 16.40
C GLU A 170 5.13 -19.58 17.74
N ARG A 171 4.15 -18.69 17.86
CA ARG A 171 3.41 -18.45 19.12
C ARG A 171 1.96 -18.90 19.05
N TYR A 172 1.36 -18.90 17.87
CA TYR A 172 -0.05 -19.19 17.67
C TYR A 172 -0.22 -20.27 16.60
N PHE A 173 -0.90 -21.35 16.96
CA PHE A 173 -1.20 -22.45 16.06
C PHE A 173 -2.57 -22.22 15.41
N TYR A 174 -2.56 -21.93 14.12
CA TYR A 174 -3.75 -21.81 13.31
C TYR A 174 -3.53 -22.49 11.95
N ARG A 175 -4.61 -22.77 11.22
CA ARG A 175 -4.60 -23.32 9.87
C ARG A 175 -4.75 -22.20 8.84
N SER A 176 -4.31 -22.44 7.61
CA SER A 176 -4.51 -21.54 6.46
C SER A 176 -5.97 -21.42 6.02
N THR A 177 -6.84 -22.28 6.52
CA THR A 177 -8.29 -22.18 6.32
C THR A 177 -8.83 -20.93 7.04
N PRO A 178 -9.59 -20.05 6.36
CA PRO A 178 -10.18 -18.86 6.98
C PRO A 178 -11.19 -19.21 8.08
N CYS A 179 -11.22 -18.39 9.14
CA CYS A 179 -12.24 -18.50 10.17
C CYS A 179 -13.60 -18.06 9.60
N PRO A 180 -14.68 -18.85 9.75
CA PRO A 180 -15.99 -18.49 9.22
C PRO A 180 -16.59 -17.25 9.90
N ALA A 181 -16.21 -16.94 11.15
CA ALA A 181 -16.70 -15.76 11.86
C ALA A 181 -16.17 -14.44 11.27
N VAL A 182 -14.94 -14.47 10.73
CA VAL A 182 -14.27 -13.28 10.17
C VAL A 182 -14.23 -13.30 8.64
N ARG A 183 -14.64 -14.43 8.04
CA ARG A 183 -14.80 -14.60 6.59
C ARG A 183 -16.00 -15.52 6.30
N PRO A 184 -17.24 -15.07 6.55
CA PRO A 184 -18.46 -15.87 6.34
C PRO A 184 -18.77 -16.18 4.86
N ALA A 185 -18.12 -15.46 3.93
CA ALA A 185 -18.14 -15.71 2.49
C ALA A 185 -16.75 -15.42 1.91
N ASP A 186 -16.62 -14.53 0.93
CA ASP A 186 -15.32 -14.11 0.37
C ASP A 186 -14.83 -12.74 0.85
N GLU A 187 -15.57 -12.11 1.76
CA GLU A 187 -15.19 -10.85 2.37
C GLU A 187 -14.51 -11.06 3.73
N TRP A 188 -13.36 -10.38 3.92
CA TRP A 188 -12.65 -10.35 5.20
C TRP A 188 -13.20 -9.23 6.09
N LEU A 189 -13.74 -9.61 7.24
CA LEU A 189 -14.25 -8.71 8.28
C LEU A 189 -13.17 -8.41 9.33
N ASP A 190 -13.55 -7.73 10.41
CA ASP A 190 -12.64 -7.48 11.52
C ASP A 190 -12.37 -8.78 12.30
N SER A 191 -11.09 -9.05 12.57
CA SER A 191 -10.64 -10.16 13.41
C SER A 191 -11.28 -10.18 14.80
N ALA A 192 -11.69 -9.03 15.34
CA ALA A 192 -12.33 -8.89 16.64
C ALA A 192 -13.72 -9.55 16.71
N LEU A 193 -14.32 -9.90 15.57
CA LEU A 193 -15.61 -10.61 15.52
C LEU A 193 -15.51 -12.09 15.87
N CYS A 194 -14.30 -12.65 15.97
CA CYS A 194 -14.11 -14.01 16.44
C CYS A 194 -13.94 -14.03 17.97
N ASP A 195 -14.88 -14.66 18.67
CA ASP A 195 -14.84 -14.79 20.13
C ASP A 195 -13.62 -15.59 20.64
N ALA A 196 -13.07 -16.48 19.81
CA ALA A 196 -11.86 -17.23 20.14
C ALA A 196 -10.58 -16.36 20.07
N GLY A 197 -10.65 -15.15 19.51
CA GLY A 197 -9.54 -14.20 19.46
C GLY A 197 -8.25 -14.80 18.92
N ASP A 198 -7.13 -14.51 19.57
CA ASP A 198 -5.82 -15.03 19.15
C ASP A 198 -5.69 -16.56 19.32
N ALA A 199 -6.56 -17.21 20.12
CA ALA A 199 -6.60 -18.67 20.30
C ALA A 199 -7.36 -19.41 19.18
N CYS A 200 -7.99 -18.70 18.24
CA CYS A 200 -8.67 -19.33 17.11
C CYS A 200 -7.70 -20.15 16.25
N THR A 201 -8.08 -21.38 15.92
CA THR A 201 -7.25 -22.30 15.11
C THR A 201 -7.36 -22.06 13.61
N PHE A 202 -8.03 -20.99 13.17
CA PHE A 202 -8.22 -20.62 11.77
C PHE A 202 -7.64 -19.23 11.51
N CYS A 203 -7.23 -18.94 10.27
CA CYS A 203 -6.69 -17.63 9.95
C CYS A 203 -7.77 -16.53 9.96
N HIS A 204 -7.39 -15.34 10.44
CA HIS A 204 -8.25 -14.17 10.64
C HIS A 204 -8.03 -13.05 9.63
N THR A 205 -6.92 -13.11 8.88
CA THR A 205 -6.64 -12.13 7.84
C THR A 205 -6.14 -12.80 6.57
N ARG A 206 -6.29 -12.10 5.44
CA ARG A 206 -5.68 -12.51 4.16
C ARG A 206 -4.16 -12.69 4.30
N THR A 207 -3.52 -11.85 5.11
CA THR A 207 -2.08 -11.94 5.40
C THR A 207 -1.72 -13.22 6.14
N GLU A 208 -2.50 -13.62 7.15
CA GLU A 208 -2.30 -14.90 7.85
C GLU A 208 -2.42 -16.09 6.91
N GLN A 209 -3.40 -16.08 6.00
CA GLN A 209 -3.58 -17.13 5.00
C GLN A 209 -2.40 -17.18 4.02
N GLN A 210 -2.05 -16.06 3.39
CA GLN A 210 -1.01 -15.99 2.35
C GLN A 210 0.40 -16.31 2.87
N PHE A 211 0.68 -15.97 4.12
CA PHE A 211 1.97 -16.20 4.77
C PHE A 211 1.92 -17.40 5.71
N HIS A 212 0.91 -18.26 5.60
CA HIS A 212 0.87 -19.49 6.37
C HIS A 212 1.97 -20.45 5.92
N PRO A 213 2.69 -21.13 6.84
CA PRO A 213 3.75 -22.08 6.48
C PRO A 213 3.30 -23.15 5.48
N GLU A 214 2.06 -23.62 5.58
CA GLU A 214 1.52 -24.68 4.71
C GLU A 214 1.04 -24.19 3.33
N VAL A 215 0.88 -22.87 3.12
CA VAL A 215 0.42 -22.30 1.84
C VAL A 215 1.58 -21.92 0.94
N ARG A 216 2.66 -21.35 1.50
CA ARG A 216 3.84 -20.95 0.72
C ARG A 216 4.84 -22.10 0.51
N SER A 217 4.60 -23.29 1.05
CA SER A 217 5.41 -24.49 0.82
C SER A 217 5.13 -25.21 -0.51
N LEU A 218 4.30 -24.65 -1.41
CA LEU A 218 4.12 -25.14 -2.79
C LEU A 218 4.91 -24.26 -3.78
N PRO A 219 5.68 -24.86 -4.72
CA PRO A 219 6.59 -24.14 -5.59
C PRO A 219 5.81 -23.44 -6.72
N LEU A 220 5.34 -22.22 -6.48
CA LEU A 220 4.75 -21.35 -7.51
C LEU A 220 5.48 -20.00 -7.67
N PHE A 221 6.78 -19.99 -7.34
CA PHE A 221 7.71 -18.93 -7.75
C PHE A 221 8.86 -19.50 -8.60
N HIS A 222 8.53 -20.35 -9.57
CA HIS A 222 9.39 -20.64 -10.72
C HIS A 222 8.56 -20.54 -12.00
N HIS A 223 8.43 -19.32 -12.51
CA HIS A 223 8.25 -19.09 -13.95
C HIS A 223 9.25 -18.02 -14.39
N GLY A 224 10.52 -18.44 -14.48
CA GLY A 224 11.44 -17.98 -15.51
C GLY A 224 11.19 -18.75 -16.82
N PRO A 225 11.79 -18.33 -17.94
CA PRO A 225 11.18 -18.35 -19.27
C PRO A 225 11.00 -19.76 -19.83
N VAL A 226 9.86 -20.01 -20.48
CA VAL A 226 9.74 -21.10 -21.43
C VAL A 226 10.49 -20.68 -22.69
N THR A 227 11.72 -21.13 -22.82
CA THR A 227 12.42 -21.16 -24.11
C THR A 227 11.74 -22.23 -24.97
N VAL A 228 11.08 -21.80 -26.04
CA VAL A 228 10.62 -22.69 -27.11
C VAL A 228 11.85 -23.06 -27.93
N SER A 229 12.18 -24.35 -27.97
CA SER A 229 12.99 -24.95 -29.04
C SER A 229 12.09 -25.43 -30.17
#